data_AF-A0A941J881-F1
#
_entry.id   AF-A0A941J881-F1
#
_cell.length_a   1.000
_cell.length_b   1.000
_cell.length_c   1.000
_cell.angle_alpha   90.00
_cell.angle_beta   90.00
_cell.angle_gamma   90.00
#
_symmetry.space_group_name_H-M   'P 1'
#
loop_
_entity.id
_entity.type
_entity.pdbx_description
1 polymer ?
#
loop_
_entity_poly.entity_id
_entity_poly.type
_entity_poly.pdbx_seq_one_letter_code
_entity_poly.pdbx_strand_id
1 'polypeptide(L)'
;MNKLDVTIEPSSVAVSLKVSIPSKTVSIAPKQTGKAKDGIRITSISVDPKEVTLFGSETSLEKIDEINLPVNISKIDGDTELELDLNKPDSVQKKILG
;
A
#
# COMPACT_ATOMS: atom_id res chain seq x y z
N MET A 1 27.92 -54.95 -30.66
CA MET A 1 28.34 -53.89 -29.72
C MET A 1 27.31 -52.78 -29.78
N ASN A 2 26.54 -52.54 -28.72
CA ASN A 2 25.57 -51.44 -28.69
C ASN A 2 26.21 -50.23 -28.02
N LYS A 3 26.35 -49.13 -28.76
CA LYS A 3 26.77 -47.84 -28.24
C LYS A 3 25.50 -47.07 -27.88
N LEU A 4 25.33 -46.79 -26.59
CA LEU A 4 24.23 -45.99 -26.07
C LEU A 4 24.51 -44.53 -26.41
N ASP A 5 23.73 -43.95 -27.33
CA ASP A 5 23.75 -42.51 -27.60
C ASP A 5 23.10 -41.79 -26.41
N VAL A 6 23.92 -41.09 -25.64
CA VAL A 6 23.47 -40.21 -24.55
C VAL A 6 23.44 -38.79 -25.13
N THR A 7 22.25 -38.29 -25.44
CA THR A 7 22.03 -36.91 -25.86
C THR A 7 21.66 -36.08 -24.62
N ILE A 8 22.52 -35.14 -24.25
CA ILE A 8 22.29 -34.25 -23.12
C ILE A 8 21.40 -33.09 -23.58
N GLU A 9 20.14 -33.07 -23.14
CA GLU A 9 19.22 -31.94 -23.24
C GLU A 9 19.13 -31.20 -21.89
N PRO A 10 19.09 -29.85 -21.83
CA PRO A 10 19.71 -28.83 -22.68
C PRO A 10 20.97 -28.22 -22.02
N SER A 11 21.78 -27.52 -22.81
CA SER A 11 23.03 -26.85 -22.39
C SER A 11 22.85 -25.49 -21.71
N SER A 12 21.61 -25.04 -21.48
CA SER A 12 21.35 -23.74 -20.86
C SER A 12 19.98 -23.73 -20.17
N VAL A 13 19.99 -23.41 -18.88
CA VAL A 13 18.77 -23.18 -18.09
C VAL A 13 18.39 -21.71 -18.22
N ALA A 14 17.16 -21.42 -18.64
CA ALA A 14 16.63 -20.06 -18.68
C ALA A 14 16.26 -19.62 -17.26
N VAL A 15 17.13 -18.85 -16.62
CA VAL A 15 16.85 -18.26 -15.32
C VAL A 15 16.08 -16.96 -15.55
N SER A 16 14.75 -17.00 -15.45
CA SER A 16 13.94 -15.77 -15.43
C SER A 16 14.08 -15.10 -14.07
N LEU A 17 14.96 -14.09 -13.98
CA LEU A 17 14.93 -13.13 -12.87
C LEU A 17 13.64 -12.32 -13.01
N LYS A 18 12.60 -12.68 -12.26
CA LYS A 18 11.43 -11.81 -12.10
C LYS A 18 11.91 -10.57 -11.37
N VAL A 19 12.11 -9.48 -12.11
CA VAL A 19 12.30 -8.15 -11.53
C VAL A 19 10.94 -7.71 -11.00
N SER A 20 10.58 -8.20 -9.82
CA SER A 20 9.42 -7.70 -9.09
C SER A 20 9.84 -6.43 -8.39
N ILE A 21 9.20 -5.31 -8.75
CA ILE A 21 9.33 -4.07 -7.97
C ILE A 21 8.79 -4.40 -6.58
N PRO A 22 9.60 -4.28 -5.51
CA PRO A 22 9.10 -4.55 -4.18
C PRO A 22 7.91 -3.65 -3.88
N SER A 23 6.83 -4.28 -3.41
CA SER A 23 5.59 -3.60 -3.09
C SER A 23 4.99 -4.17 -1.82
N LYS A 24 4.45 -3.31 -0.97
CA LYS A 24 3.75 -3.72 0.26
C LYS A 24 2.36 -3.10 0.24
N THR A 25 1.34 -3.94 0.44
CA THR A 25 -0.02 -3.46 0.69
C THR A 25 -0.13 -3.15 2.17
N VAL A 26 -0.57 -1.94 2.49
CA VAL A 26 -0.77 -1.47 3.85
C VAL A 26 -2.17 -0.91 4.00
N SER A 27 -2.80 -1.20 5.14
CA SER A 27 -4.12 -0.68 5.47
C SER A 27 -4.00 0.76 5.96
N ILE A 28 -5.03 1.56 5.67
CA ILE A 28 -5.15 2.93 6.14
C ILE A 28 -6.04 2.96 7.37
N ALA A 29 -5.48 3.45 8.48
CA ALA A 29 -6.22 3.65 9.72
C ALA A 29 -6.54 5.15 9.90
N PRO A 30 -7.82 5.54 9.82
CA PRO A 30 -8.22 6.91 10.13
C PRO A 30 -8.04 7.16 11.63
N LYS A 31 -7.27 8.19 11.97
CA LYS A 31 -7.05 8.62 13.34
C LYS A 31 -7.75 9.94 13.57
N GLN A 32 -8.76 9.94 14.43
CA GLN A 32 -9.46 11.18 14.80
C GLN A 32 -8.53 12.12 15.54
N THR A 33 -8.50 13.38 15.12
CA THR A 33 -7.71 14.44 15.75
C THR A 33 -8.60 15.66 16.00
N GLY A 34 -8.36 16.34 17.13
CA GLY A 34 -9.18 17.48 17.55
C GLY A 34 -10.38 17.09 18.41
N LYS A 35 -11.33 18.01 18.55
CA LYS A 35 -12.54 17.84 19.38
C LYS A 35 -13.76 18.08 18.50
N ALA A 36 -14.71 17.15 18.50
CA ALA A 36 -16.00 17.37 17.85
C ALA A 36 -16.69 18.60 18.46
N LYS A 37 -17.45 19.35 17.64
CA LYS A 37 -18.27 20.46 18.13
C LYS A 37 -19.31 19.93 19.13
N ASP A 38 -19.67 20.75 20.12
CA ASP A 38 -20.65 20.37 21.14
C ASP A 38 -21.99 20.00 20.47
N GLY A 39 -22.53 18.84 20.83
CA GLY A 39 -23.74 18.27 20.23
C GLY A 39 -23.52 17.36 19.01
N ILE A 40 -22.28 17.23 18.52
CA ILE A 40 -21.95 16.36 17.38
C ILE A 40 -21.27 15.08 17.85
N ARG A 41 -21.78 13.93 17.39
CA ARG A 41 -21.18 12.62 17.64
C ARG A 41 -20.81 11.96 16.32
N ILE A 42 -19.51 11.70 16.12
CA ILE A 42 -19.03 10.93 14.97
C ILE A 42 -19.46 9.47 15.15
N THR A 43 -20.28 8.97 14.24
CA THR A 43 -20.80 7.60 14.27
C THR A 43 -19.87 6.62 13.55
N SER A 44 -19.30 7.04 12.42
CA SER A 44 -18.40 6.25 11.60
C SER A 44 -17.44 7.14 10.82
N ILE A 45 -16.24 6.63 10.54
CA ILE A 45 -15.32 7.22 9.57
C ILE A 45 -14.97 6.11 8.59
N SER A 46 -15.27 6.33 7.31
CA SER A 46 -14.86 5.44 6.23
C SER A 46 -13.69 6.08 5.47
N VAL A 47 -12.75 5.24 5.06
CA VAL A 47 -11.64 5.65 4.19
C VAL A 47 -11.74 4.81 2.92
N ASP A 48 -11.67 5.48 1.78
CA ASP A 48 -11.65 4.85 0.47
C ASP A 48 -10.46 5.41 -0.33
N PRO A 49 -9.47 4.58 -0.74
CA PRO A 49 -9.38 3.13 -0.51
C PRO A 49 -8.94 2.77 0.91
N LYS A 50 -9.46 1.65 1.44
CA LYS A 50 -9.07 1.11 2.76
C LYS A 50 -7.62 0.62 2.81
N GLU A 51 -7.06 0.27 1.65
CA GLU A 51 -5.72 -0.25 1.51
C GLU A 51 -5.03 0.41 0.32
N VAL A 52 -3.73 0.59 0.42
CA VAL A 52 -2.91 1.09 -0.69
C VAL A 52 -1.69 0.23 -0.87
N THR A 53 -1.31 0.01 -2.12
CA THR A 53 -0.04 -0.63 -2.46
C THR A 53 1.03 0.44 -2.58
N LEU A 54 2.03 0.33 -1.72
CA LEU A 54 3.23 1.16 -1.73
C LEU A 54 4.32 0.44 -2.52
N PHE A 55 4.98 1.16 -3.42
CA PHE A 55 6.13 0.69 -4.19
C PHE A 55 7.38 1.44 -3.75
N GLY A 56 8.46 0.72 -3.47
CA GLY A 56 9.70 1.33 -3.00
C GLY A 56 10.75 0.29 -2.65
N SER A 57 11.83 0.73 -2.01
CA SER A 57 12.86 -0.16 -1.48
C SER A 57 12.29 -1.02 -0.36
N GLU A 58 12.68 -2.30 -0.31
CA GLU A 58 12.23 -3.26 0.70
C GLU A 58 12.42 -2.72 2.13
N THR A 59 13.59 -2.15 2.41
CA THR A 59 13.91 -1.53 3.71
C THR A 59 13.03 -0.33 4.10
N SER A 60 12.45 0.37 3.13
CA SER A 60 11.50 1.47 3.38
C SER A 60 10.09 0.92 3.59
N LEU A 61 9.70 -0.10 2.81
CA LEU A 61 8.40 -0.75 2.93
C LEU A 61 8.28 -1.54 4.24
N GLU A 62 9.36 -2.19 4.69
CA GLU A 62 9.40 -2.90 5.96
C GLU A 62 9.12 -1.98 7.15
N LYS A 63 9.55 -0.71 7.09
CA LYS A 63 9.32 0.29 8.15
C LYS A 63 7.89 0.84 8.17
N ILE A 64 7.09 0.58 7.14
CA ILE A 64 5.72 1.08 7.00
C ILE A 64 4.76 -0.07 7.26
N ASP A 65 4.23 -0.16 8.48
CA ASP A 65 3.24 -1.18 8.84
C ASP A 65 1.81 -0.71 8.63
N GLU A 66 1.52 0.55 8.96
CA GLU A 66 0.19 1.13 8.86
C GLU A 66 0.29 2.60 8.46
N ILE A 67 -0.64 3.06 7.62
CA ILE A 67 -0.78 4.48 7.30
C ILE A 67 -1.79 5.09 8.26
N ASN A 68 -1.27 5.90 9.19
CA ASN A 68 -2.10 6.69 10.09
C ASN A 68 -2.58 7.95 9.35
N LEU A 69 -3.88 8.04 9.09
CA LEU A 69 -4.48 9.18 8.41
C LEU A 69 -5.18 10.10 9.42
N PRO A 70 -4.57 11.24 9.81
CA PRO A 70 -5.18 12.15 10.77
C PRO A 70 -6.38 12.85 10.15
N VAL A 71 -7.57 12.58 10.68
CA VAL A 71 -8.82 13.24 10.28
C VAL A 71 -9.18 14.29 11.33
N ASN A 72 -9.17 15.56 10.95
CA ASN A 72 -9.51 16.66 11.85
C ASN A 72 -11.03 16.84 11.92
N ILE A 73 -11.61 16.47 13.06
CA ILE A 73 -13.06 16.54 13.27
C ILE A 73 -13.53 17.89 13.83
N SER A 74 -12.62 18.79 14.20
CA SER A 74 -12.98 20.09 14.80
C SER A 74 -13.73 21.01 13.84
N LYS A 75 -13.54 20.81 12.53
CA LYS A 75 -14.21 21.58 11.48
C LYS A 75 -15.42 20.86 10.87
N ILE A 76 -15.71 19.63 11.28
CA ILE A 76 -16.81 18.84 10.75
C ILE A 76 -18.08 19.16 11.54
N ASP A 77 -19.10 19.63 10.82
CA ASP A 77 -20.44 19.90 11.36
C ASP A 77 -21.56 19.09 10.70
N GLY A 78 -21.22 18.18 9.78
CA GLY A 78 -22.14 17.26 9.13
C GLY A 78 -21.40 16.23 8.29
N ASP A 79 -22.14 15.53 7.44
CA ASP A 79 -21.57 14.57 6.50
C ASP A 79 -20.70 15.32 5.48
N THR A 80 -19.43 14.94 5.40
CA THR A 80 -18.46 15.58 4.50
C THR A 80 -17.47 14.55 3.99
N GLU A 81 -17.02 14.76 2.76
CA GLU A 81 -15.92 14.00 2.16
C GLU A 81 -14.67 14.89 2.19
N LEU A 82 -13.58 14.34 2.73
CA LEU A 82 -12.30 15.03 2.84
C LEU A 82 -11.29 14.29 1.98
N GLU A 83 -10.83 14.95 0.92
CA GLU A 83 -9.69 14.48 0.16
C GLU A 83 -8.41 14.84 0.93
N LEU A 84 -7.82 13.82 1.54
CA LEU A 84 -6.51 13.93 2.18
C LEU A 84 -5.46 13.38 1.23
N ASP A 85 -4.60 14.26 0.75
CA ASP A 85 -3.39 13.84 0.08
C ASP A 85 -2.52 13.09 1.07
N LEU A 86 -2.33 11.79 0.81
CA LEU A 86 -1.25 11.05 1.41
C LEU A 86 0.03 11.71 0.92
N ASN A 87 0.57 12.64 1.74
CA ASN A 87 1.89 13.20 1.55
C ASN A 87 2.84 12.00 1.48
N LYS A 88 3.21 11.67 0.25
CA LYS A 88 4.11 10.58 -0.09
C LYS A 88 5.35 10.81 0.77
N PRO A 89 5.85 9.84 1.56
CA PRO A 89 7.28 9.87 1.82
C PRO A 89 7.93 9.88 0.44
N ASP A 90 8.86 10.80 0.17
CA ASP A 90 9.40 11.20 -1.15
C ASP A 90 9.85 10.06 -2.10
N SER A 91 9.79 8.79 -1.65
CA SER A 91 10.23 7.59 -2.35
C SER A 91 9.12 6.59 -2.68
N VAL A 92 7.82 6.94 -2.60
CA VAL A 92 6.73 5.98 -2.86
C VAL A 92 5.73 6.46 -3.92
N GLN A 93 5.56 5.66 -4.99
CA GLN A 93 4.52 5.88 -6.01
C GLN A 93 3.21 5.20 -5.57
N LYS A 94 2.10 5.95 -5.53
CA LYS A 94 0.74 5.41 -5.30
C LYS A 94 0.18 4.89 -6.62
N LYS A 95 -0.26 3.63 -6.66
CA LYS A 95 -1.13 3.10 -7.73
C LYS A 95 -2.50 2.79 -7.12
N ILE A 96 -3.54 3.47 -7.61
CA ILE A 96 -4.92 3.13 -7.30
C ILE A 96 -5.31 1.99 -8.25
N LEU A 97 -5.75 0.86 -7.71
CA LEU A 97 -6.38 -0.20 -8.49
C LEU A 97 -7.81 0.27 -8.75
N GLY A 98 -8.08 0.63 -10.01
CA GLY A 98 -9.42 0.93 -10.52
C GLY A 98 -10.11 -0.33 -11.00
#